data_AF-A0A7X9KKD3-F1
#
_entry.id   AF-A0A7X9KKD3-F1
#
_cell.length_a   1.000
_cell.length_b   1.000
_cell.length_c   1.000
_cell.angle_alpha   90.00
_cell.angle_beta   90.00
_cell.angle_gamma   90.00
#
_symmetry.space_group_name_H-M   'P 1'
#
loop_
_entity.id
_entity.type
_entity.pdbx_description
1 polymer ?
#
loop_
_entity_poly.entity_id
_entity_poly.type
_entity_poly.pdbx_seq_one_letter_code
_entity_poly.pdbx_strand_id
1 'polypeptide(L)'
;MSIDFEPDALREKYQSERDKRVRADANEQYVEMKGQFAHYLDDPYVAVQERPALHDEVEVAIIGGGFGGLLVGARLREAGIEDLRLIEKGGDFGGTWYWNRYPGAACDVESYVYLPLLEEVGYVPRKKYAPAPEILEHSRNIARHFRLYDNACLSTEVTDLTWDDTERRWVISTNRGDRMRARFVVMANGPLHRPKLPGIPGVETFAGHSFHTSRWDYDYTGGDSTGGLDGLRDKVVGIIGTGATAVQCVPHLGAAAKELHVFQRTPSSIDVRDDRPTDPAWEAQLQPGWQKRRMDNFNNLVSGIPESEDLVHDG
;
A
#
# COMPACT_ATOMS: atom_id res chain seq x y z
N MET A 1 -20.85 6.03 -35.34
CA MET A 1 -21.45 4.97 -34.49
C MET A 1 -22.70 5.54 -33.86
N SER A 2 -23.85 4.88 -34.02
CA SER A 2 -25.04 5.20 -33.21
C SER A 2 -24.78 4.64 -31.82
N ILE A 3 -24.69 5.50 -30.81
CA ILE A 3 -24.62 5.10 -29.41
C ILE A 3 -26.04 4.82 -28.91
N ASP A 4 -26.19 3.85 -28.02
CA ASP A 4 -27.47 3.30 -27.52
C ASP A 4 -27.98 4.01 -26.26
N PHE A 5 -27.38 5.14 -25.89
CA PHE A 5 -27.76 5.97 -24.75
C PHE A 5 -27.72 7.46 -25.09
N GLU A 6 -28.46 8.26 -24.32
CA GLU A 6 -28.53 9.72 -24.43
C GLU A 6 -27.36 10.37 -23.64
N PRO A 7 -26.32 10.91 -24.29
CA PRO A 7 -25.11 11.37 -23.60
C PRO A 7 -25.35 12.54 -22.65
N ASP A 8 -26.26 13.44 -23.03
CA ASP A 8 -26.54 14.63 -22.24
C ASP A 8 -27.32 14.29 -20.97
N ALA A 9 -28.28 13.37 -21.05
CA ALA A 9 -28.97 12.84 -19.87
C ALA A 9 -28.01 12.12 -18.90
N LEU A 10 -27.04 11.36 -19.43
CA LEU A 10 -26.00 10.72 -18.61
C LEU A 10 -25.09 11.74 -17.93
N ARG A 11 -24.67 12.79 -18.65
CA ARG A 11 -23.86 13.88 -18.09
C ARG A 11 -24.61 14.62 -16.99
N GLU A 12 -25.89 14.93 -17.19
CA GLU A 12 -26.74 15.56 -16.17
C GLU A 12 -26.87 14.69 -14.92
N LYS A 13 -27.05 13.37 -15.10
CA LYS A 13 -27.06 12.42 -13.97
C LYS A 13 -25.73 12.44 -13.20
N TYR A 14 -24.59 12.44 -13.90
CA TYR A 14 -23.27 12.52 -13.25
C TYR A 14 -23.07 13.83 -12.48
N GLN A 15 -23.52 14.95 -13.05
CA GLN A 15 -23.48 16.25 -12.36
C GLN A 15 -24.37 16.24 -11.09
N SER A 16 -25.59 15.72 -11.19
CA SER A 16 -26.50 15.63 -10.03
C SER A 16 -25.90 14.77 -8.90
N GLU A 17 -25.26 13.64 -9.20
CA GLU A 17 -24.66 12.78 -8.17
C GLU A 17 -23.36 13.36 -7.60
N ARG A 18 -22.60 14.15 -8.38
CA ARG A 18 -21.47 14.93 -7.87
C ARG A 18 -21.96 15.99 -6.89
N ASP A 19 -22.97 16.77 -7.25
CA ASP A 19 -23.37 17.97 -6.51
C ASP A 19 -23.94 17.64 -5.11
N LYS A 20 -24.50 16.43 -4.91
CA LYS A 20 -24.91 15.93 -3.58
C LYS A 20 -23.79 15.84 -2.55
N ARG A 21 -22.53 15.78 -2.99
CA ARG A 21 -21.36 15.45 -2.15
C ARG A 21 -20.22 16.47 -2.27
N VAL A 22 -20.37 17.51 -3.09
CA VAL A 22 -19.46 18.65 -3.06
C VAL A 22 -19.61 19.33 -1.71
N ARG A 23 -18.51 19.48 -0.98
CA ARG A 23 -18.48 20.19 0.30
C ARG A 23 -17.47 21.32 0.27
N ALA A 24 -17.81 22.43 0.92
CA ALA A 24 -16.94 23.61 1.00
C ALA A 24 -15.67 23.36 1.83
N ASP A 25 -15.73 22.48 2.83
CA ASP A 25 -14.61 22.11 3.69
C ASP A 25 -13.63 21.11 3.04
N ALA A 26 -13.90 20.62 1.82
CA ALA A 26 -12.98 19.84 1.00
C ALA A 26 -12.14 18.81 1.79
N ASN A 27 -10.81 18.95 1.86
CA ASN A 27 -9.95 18.01 2.59
C ASN A 27 -10.00 18.17 4.12
N GLU A 28 -10.50 19.29 4.63
CA GLU A 28 -10.62 19.58 6.07
C GLU A 28 -11.75 18.78 6.72
N GLN A 29 -12.59 18.11 5.92
CA GLN A 29 -13.60 17.17 6.42
C GLN A 29 -13.02 15.90 7.09
N TYR A 30 -11.72 15.65 6.91
CA TYR A 30 -11.02 14.50 7.48
C TYR A 30 -10.23 14.92 8.71
N VAL A 31 -10.23 14.04 9.72
CA VAL A 31 -9.54 14.29 10.98
C VAL A 31 -8.20 13.58 10.96
N GLU A 32 -7.16 14.30 11.38
CA GLU A 32 -5.84 13.71 11.62
C GLU A 32 -5.91 12.75 12.81
N MET A 33 -5.21 11.61 12.72
CA MET A 33 -5.10 10.64 13.81
C MET A 33 -4.21 11.18 14.94
N LYS A 34 -4.76 12.08 15.75
CA LYS A 34 -4.14 12.69 16.94
C LYS A 34 -4.99 12.45 18.19
N GLY A 35 -4.39 12.67 19.36
CA GLY A 35 -5.07 12.50 20.64
C GLY A 35 -5.56 11.06 20.83
N GLN A 36 -6.85 10.88 21.10
CA GLN A 36 -7.46 9.57 21.32
C GLN A 36 -7.38 8.63 20.10
N PHE A 37 -7.17 9.14 18.88
CA PHE A 37 -7.01 8.32 17.67
C PHE A 37 -5.55 8.05 17.30
N ALA A 38 -4.59 8.53 18.08
CA ALA A 38 -3.17 8.35 17.79
C ALA A 38 -2.76 6.88 17.72
N HIS A 39 -3.44 6.02 18.49
CA HIS A 39 -3.19 4.56 18.49
C HIS A 39 -3.41 3.90 17.12
N TYR A 40 -4.17 4.52 16.21
CA TYR A 40 -4.30 4.03 14.82
C TYR A 40 -3.07 4.30 13.95
N LEU A 41 -2.05 4.97 14.47
CA LEU A 41 -0.76 5.12 13.81
C LEU A 41 0.26 4.07 14.25
N ASP A 42 -0.01 3.39 15.37
CA ASP A 42 0.87 2.38 15.95
C ASP A 42 1.03 1.18 15.00
N ASP A 43 2.09 0.42 15.22
CA ASP A 43 2.36 -0.81 14.49
C ASP A 43 1.85 -2.02 15.27
N PRO A 44 0.72 -2.63 14.86
CA PRO A 44 0.16 -3.78 15.58
C PRO A 44 0.92 -5.08 15.26
N TYR A 45 1.87 -5.07 14.32
CA TYR A 45 2.47 -6.29 13.80
C TYR A 45 3.83 -6.62 14.40
N VAL A 46 4.51 -5.64 15.01
CA VAL A 46 5.80 -5.86 15.65
C VAL A 46 5.97 -5.00 16.88
N ALA A 47 6.65 -5.53 17.89
CA ALA A 47 7.16 -4.71 18.98
C ALA A 47 8.40 -3.95 18.52
N VAL A 48 8.44 -2.64 18.80
CA VAL A 48 9.62 -1.81 18.53
C VAL A 48 10.78 -2.30 19.38
N GLN A 49 11.92 -2.57 18.73
CA GLN A 49 13.14 -2.97 19.43
C GLN A 49 13.96 -1.73 19.83
N GLU A 50 14.44 -1.74 21.06
CA GLU A 50 15.29 -0.66 21.57
C GLU A 50 16.69 -0.70 20.96
N ARG A 51 17.18 0.48 20.55
CA ARG A 51 18.53 0.66 20.00
C ARG A 51 19.08 2.04 20.40
N PRO A 52 20.40 2.21 20.49
CA PRO A 52 21.00 3.53 20.64
C PRO A 52 20.63 4.47 19.48
N ALA A 53 20.58 5.77 19.78
CA ALA A 53 20.45 6.81 18.77
C ALA A 53 21.67 6.80 17.83
N LEU A 54 21.41 6.96 16.53
CA LEU A 54 22.41 6.97 15.48
C LEU A 54 22.83 8.41 15.14
N HIS A 55 24.13 8.61 15.02
CA HIS A 55 24.76 9.91 14.72
C HIS A 55 25.84 9.81 13.63
N ASP A 56 25.89 8.68 12.94
CA ASP A 56 26.81 8.35 11.87
C ASP A 56 26.38 8.98 10.53
N GLU A 57 27.22 8.77 9.51
CA GLU A 57 27.06 9.30 8.16
C GLU A 57 26.98 8.15 7.15
N VAL A 58 26.16 8.33 6.12
CA VAL A 58 26.08 7.46 4.95
C VAL A 58 26.13 8.25 3.64
N GLU A 59 26.50 7.62 2.54
CA GLU A 59 26.45 8.26 1.22
C GLU A 59 25.01 8.57 0.79
N VAL A 60 24.11 7.58 0.87
CA VAL A 60 22.70 7.75 0.47
C VAL A 60 21.75 7.26 1.55
N ALA A 61 20.86 8.13 2.01
CA ALA A 61 19.71 7.76 2.84
C ALA A 61 18.44 7.67 1.98
N ILE A 62 17.72 6.56 2.09
CA ILE A 62 16.46 6.29 1.39
C ILE A 62 15.36 6.22 2.44
N ILE A 63 14.36 7.10 2.32
CA ILE A 63 13.27 7.22 3.29
C ILE A 63 12.03 6.55 2.72
N GLY A 64 11.65 5.42 3.30
CA GLY A 64 10.59 4.53 2.85
C GLY A 64 11.13 3.18 2.40
N GLY A 65 10.55 2.11 2.95
CA GLY A 65 10.84 0.70 2.70
C GLY A 65 9.77 0.01 1.86
N GLY A 66 8.92 0.76 1.15
CA GLY A 66 8.03 0.23 0.12
C GLY A 66 8.74 0.02 -1.22
N PHE A 67 7.98 -0.38 -2.26
CA PHE A 67 8.55 -0.65 -3.59
C PHE A 67 9.40 0.48 -4.17
N GLY A 68 9.05 1.75 -3.93
CA GLY A 68 9.88 2.87 -4.38
C GLY A 68 11.27 2.86 -3.76
N GLY A 69 11.37 2.65 -2.44
CA GLY A 69 12.66 2.60 -1.74
C GLY A 69 13.43 1.33 -2.07
N LEU A 70 12.73 0.20 -2.22
CA LEU A 70 13.33 -1.07 -2.65
C LEU A 70 13.92 -0.97 -4.06
N LEU A 71 13.20 -0.37 -5.01
CA LEU A 71 13.69 -0.12 -6.37
C LEU A 71 14.93 0.78 -6.36
N VAL A 72 14.89 1.90 -5.63
CA VAL A 72 16.05 2.80 -5.51
C VAL A 72 17.24 2.06 -4.90
N GLY A 73 17.04 1.34 -3.80
CA GLY A 73 18.10 0.58 -3.14
C GLY A 73 18.70 -0.49 -4.06
N ALA A 74 17.86 -1.24 -4.77
CA ALA A 74 18.29 -2.24 -5.75
C ALA A 74 19.15 -1.62 -6.86
N ARG A 75 18.68 -0.53 -7.48
CA ARG A 75 19.42 0.13 -8.56
C ARG A 75 20.72 0.78 -8.10
N LEU A 76 20.78 1.30 -6.88
CA LEU A 76 22.02 1.84 -6.31
C LEU A 76 23.04 0.73 -6.05
N ARG A 77 22.59 -0.42 -5.52
CA ARG A 77 23.46 -1.61 -5.34
C ARG A 77 24.00 -2.14 -6.66
N GLU A 78 23.16 -2.23 -7.70
CA GLU A 78 23.59 -2.62 -9.05
C GLU A 78 24.61 -1.62 -9.64
N ALA A 79 24.45 -0.33 -9.34
CA ALA A 79 25.39 0.71 -9.74
C ALA A 79 26.70 0.71 -8.92
N GLY A 80 26.86 -0.19 -7.95
CA GLY A 80 28.06 -0.32 -7.12
C GLY A 80 28.13 0.65 -5.94
N ILE A 81 27.02 1.31 -5.58
CA ILE A 81 26.93 2.18 -4.40
C ILE A 81 26.58 1.30 -3.20
N GLU A 82 27.51 1.20 -2.26
CA GLU A 82 27.41 0.26 -1.13
C GLU A 82 27.00 0.93 0.19
N ASP A 83 27.28 2.22 0.37
CA ASP A 83 26.99 2.95 1.61
C ASP A 83 25.57 3.57 1.58
N LEU A 84 24.60 2.68 1.77
CA LEU A 84 23.17 3.00 1.74
C LEU A 84 22.56 2.82 3.12
N ARG A 85 21.61 3.67 3.50
CA ARG A 85 20.70 3.44 4.63
C ARG A 85 19.25 3.54 4.21
N LEU A 86 18.47 2.52 4.52
CA LEU A 86 17.01 2.56 4.35
C LEU A 86 16.36 2.88 5.70
N ILE A 87 15.45 3.85 5.74
CA ILE A 87 14.73 4.23 6.95
C ILE A 87 13.23 4.00 6.71
N GLU A 88 12.62 3.11 7.48
CA GLU A 88 11.21 2.71 7.34
C GLU A 88 10.50 2.79 8.70
N LYS A 89 9.30 3.38 8.68
CA LYS A 89 8.47 3.55 9.88
C LYS A 89 7.91 2.21 10.37
N GLY A 90 7.57 1.30 9.46
CA GLY A 90 7.09 -0.03 9.78
C GLY A 90 8.18 -0.95 10.30
N GLY A 91 7.75 -2.03 10.93
CA GLY A 91 8.63 -3.08 11.43
C GLY A 91 9.43 -3.87 10.41
N ASP A 92 9.12 -3.76 9.11
CA ASP A 92 9.77 -4.51 8.04
C ASP A 92 9.54 -3.79 6.69
N PHE A 93 10.21 -4.26 5.64
CA PHE A 93 9.96 -3.79 4.27
C PHE A 93 8.57 -4.18 3.76
N GLY A 94 8.10 -3.44 2.75
CA GLY A 94 6.83 -3.68 2.05
C GLY A 94 5.94 -2.45 1.95
N GLY A 95 6.16 -1.43 2.79
CA GLY A 95 5.40 -0.18 2.76
C GLY A 95 3.89 -0.45 2.81
N THR A 96 3.16 -0.10 1.76
CA THR A 96 1.71 -0.40 1.64
C THR A 96 1.38 -1.86 2.02
N TRP A 97 2.17 -2.83 1.57
CA TRP A 97 1.93 -4.26 1.78
C TRP A 97 2.41 -4.76 3.14
N TYR A 98 3.25 -3.98 3.83
CA TYR A 98 3.53 -4.19 5.25
C TYR A 98 2.32 -3.79 6.10
N TRP A 99 1.74 -2.61 5.83
CA TRP A 99 0.68 -2.04 6.66
C TRP A 99 -0.70 -2.64 6.38
N ASN A 100 -1.07 -2.86 5.12
CA ASN A 100 -2.40 -3.28 4.75
C ASN A 100 -2.51 -4.80 4.74
N ARG A 101 -2.85 -5.37 5.91
CA ARG A 101 -3.02 -6.81 6.11
C ARG A 101 -4.47 -7.22 6.36
N TYR A 102 -5.44 -6.40 5.95
CA TYR A 102 -6.86 -6.74 6.13
C TYR A 102 -7.25 -7.99 5.31
N PRO A 103 -8.32 -8.70 5.70
CA PRO A 103 -8.78 -9.90 5.00
C PRO A 103 -9.15 -9.61 3.54
N GLY A 104 -8.57 -10.38 2.61
CA GLY A 104 -8.81 -10.22 1.17
C GLY A 104 -7.96 -9.16 0.47
N ALA A 105 -7.03 -8.50 1.19
CA ALA A 105 -6.12 -7.52 0.60
C ALA A 105 -5.32 -8.13 -0.56
N ALA A 106 -5.33 -7.47 -1.72
CA ALA A 106 -4.64 -7.92 -2.94
C ALA A 106 -4.42 -6.75 -3.92
N CYS A 107 -3.46 -6.88 -4.84
CA CYS A 107 -3.25 -5.86 -5.89
C CYS A 107 -4.40 -5.83 -6.90
N ASP A 108 -4.73 -4.66 -7.41
CA ASP A 108 -5.77 -4.42 -8.42
C ASP A 108 -5.22 -4.31 -9.84
N VAL A 109 -3.91 -4.09 -9.99
CA VAL A 109 -3.17 -4.29 -11.24
C VAL A 109 -2.64 -5.72 -11.29
N GLU A 110 -2.58 -6.31 -12.48
CA GLU A 110 -2.01 -7.66 -12.68
C GLU A 110 -0.60 -7.76 -12.05
N SER A 111 -0.38 -8.82 -11.27
CA SER A 111 0.86 -8.96 -10.49
C SER A 111 2.12 -9.06 -11.33
N TYR A 112 2.02 -9.59 -12.56
CA TYR A 112 3.15 -9.69 -13.50
C TYR A 112 3.63 -8.32 -13.98
N VAL A 113 2.77 -7.30 -13.88
CA VAL A 113 3.05 -5.90 -14.19
C VAL A 113 3.39 -5.12 -12.91
N TYR A 114 2.63 -5.34 -11.85
CA TYR A 114 2.66 -4.54 -10.63
C TYR A 114 3.86 -4.82 -9.71
N LEU A 115 4.25 -6.09 -9.54
CA LEU A 115 5.36 -6.45 -8.65
C LEU A 115 6.68 -6.08 -9.32
N PRO A 116 7.55 -5.27 -8.70
CA PRO A 116 8.80 -4.88 -9.34
C PRO A 116 9.83 -6.01 -9.30
N LEU A 117 10.81 -5.95 -10.21
CA LEU A 117 12.02 -6.77 -10.16
C LEU A 117 11.78 -8.30 -10.26
N LEU A 118 10.71 -8.74 -10.93
CA LEU A 118 10.36 -10.17 -10.99
C LEU A 118 11.45 -10.98 -11.68
N GLU A 119 12.02 -10.45 -12.77
CA GLU A 119 13.11 -11.09 -13.50
C GLU A 119 14.39 -11.13 -12.68
N GLU A 120 14.75 -10.01 -12.04
CA GLU A 120 15.98 -9.88 -11.28
C GLU A 120 16.01 -10.79 -10.05
N VAL A 121 14.88 -10.93 -9.35
CA VAL A 121 14.80 -11.85 -8.20
C VAL A 121 14.44 -13.29 -8.59
N GLY A 122 14.13 -13.55 -9.86
CA GLY A 122 13.74 -14.87 -10.36
C GLY A 122 12.41 -15.36 -9.79
N TYR A 123 11.42 -14.47 -9.66
CA TYR A 123 10.11 -14.79 -9.09
C TYR A 123 8.99 -14.61 -10.10
N VAL A 124 8.09 -15.59 -10.19
CA VAL A 124 6.84 -15.49 -10.95
C VAL A 124 5.67 -15.56 -9.95
N PRO A 125 4.80 -14.53 -9.89
CA PRO A 125 3.63 -14.53 -9.02
C PRO A 125 2.73 -15.74 -9.28
N ARG A 126 1.99 -16.20 -8.26
CA ARG A 126 1.20 -17.45 -8.32
C ARG A 126 -0.17 -17.30 -8.96
N LYS A 127 -0.65 -16.06 -9.07
CA LYS A 127 -1.98 -15.71 -9.60
C LYS A 127 -1.90 -14.41 -10.37
N LYS A 128 -2.90 -14.15 -11.21
CA LYS A 128 -3.07 -12.88 -11.94
C LYS A 128 -3.11 -11.68 -10.99
N TYR A 129 -3.77 -11.79 -9.83
CA TYR A 129 -3.73 -10.77 -8.79
C TYR A 129 -3.16 -11.33 -7.49
N ALA A 130 -1.97 -10.87 -7.11
CA ALA A 130 -1.27 -11.36 -5.94
C ALA A 130 -1.98 -10.90 -4.64
N PRO A 131 -2.18 -11.81 -3.68
CA PRO A 131 -2.68 -11.44 -2.36
C PRO A 131 -1.58 -10.73 -1.54
N ALA A 132 -1.97 -9.84 -0.63
CA ALA A 132 -1.04 -9.03 0.16
C ALA A 132 0.11 -9.80 0.82
N PRO A 133 -0.08 -11.01 1.40
CA PRO A 133 1.02 -11.79 1.96
C PRO A 133 2.11 -12.17 0.94
N GLU A 134 1.72 -12.45 -0.31
CA GLU A 134 2.66 -12.77 -1.40
C GLU A 134 3.46 -11.53 -1.79
N ILE A 135 2.81 -10.38 -1.87
CA ILE A 135 3.45 -9.11 -2.21
C ILE A 135 4.41 -8.65 -1.10
N LEU A 136 4.03 -8.86 0.16
CA LEU A 136 4.89 -8.61 1.32
C LEU A 136 6.13 -9.52 1.29
N GLU A 137 5.96 -10.81 1.02
CA GLU A 137 7.11 -11.71 0.91
C GLU A 137 8.01 -11.36 -0.28
N HIS A 138 7.42 -10.95 -1.40
CA HIS A 138 8.19 -10.44 -2.55
C HIS A 138 9.01 -9.20 -2.20
N SER A 139 8.45 -8.28 -1.40
CA SER A 139 9.18 -7.11 -0.90
C SER A 139 10.41 -7.51 -0.08
N ARG A 140 10.28 -8.57 0.75
CA ARG A 140 11.40 -9.14 1.51
C ARG A 140 12.40 -9.84 0.62
N ASN A 141 11.95 -10.54 -0.42
CA ASN A 141 12.83 -11.19 -1.40
C ASN A 141 13.70 -10.17 -2.11
N ILE A 142 13.13 -9.04 -2.55
CA ILE A 142 13.91 -7.92 -3.10
C ILE A 142 14.93 -7.41 -2.08
N ALA A 143 14.49 -7.12 -0.85
CA ALA A 143 15.38 -6.60 0.18
C ALA A 143 16.53 -7.56 0.51
N ARG A 144 16.31 -8.87 0.53
CA ARG A 144 17.36 -9.88 0.72
C ARG A 144 18.28 -9.96 -0.50
N HIS A 145 17.72 -10.07 -1.71
CA HIS A 145 18.47 -10.21 -2.95
C HIS A 145 19.48 -9.06 -3.14
N PHE A 146 19.05 -7.83 -2.87
CA PHE A 146 19.88 -6.63 -3.04
C PHE A 146 20.59 -6.18 -1.74
N ARG A 147 20.61 -7.02 -0.68
CA ARG A 147 21.31 -6.70 0.59
C ARG A 147 20.87 -5.35 1.19
N LEU A 148 19.57 -5.08 1.18
CA LEU A 148 18.99 -3.83 1.69
C LEU A 148 18.75 -3.87 3.21
N TYR A 149 18.76 -5.07 3.81
CA TYR A 149 18.70 -5.22 5.27
C TYR A 149 20.01 -4.83 5.97
N ASP A 150 21.16 -4.88 5.28
CA ASP A 150 22.50 -4.68 5.86
C ASP A 150 22.63 -3.38 6.69
N ASN A 151 21.91 -2.33 6.30
CA ASN A 151 21.88 -1.05 7.00
C ASN A 151 20.48 -0.43 6.97
N ALA A 152 19.48 -1.20 7.38
CA ALA A 152 18.10 -0.74 7.51
C ALA A 152 17.78 -0.25 8.94
N CYS A 153 17.14 0.90 9.04
CA CYS A 153 16.52 1.42 10.25
C CYS A 153 14.99 1.22 10.15
N LEU A 154 14.53 0.04 10.55
CA LEU A 154 13.10 -0.28 10.66
C LEU A 154 12.51 0.33 11.93
N SER A 155 11.19 0.37 12.05
CA SER A 155 10.48 0.99 13.19
C SER A 155 10.93 2.42 13.50
N THR A 156 11.33 3.17 12.46
CA THR A 156 11.96 4.49 12.59
C THR A 156 11.26 5.50 11.67
N GLU A 157 10.61 6.52 12.24
CA GLU A 157 9.99 7.61 11.49
C GLU A 157 10.95 8.80 11.41
N VAL A 158 11.26 9.25 10.19
CA VAL A 158 11.96 10.53 9.97
C VAL A 158 11.02 11.68 10.33
N THR A 159 11.48 12.57 11.21
CA THR A 159 10.73 13.70 11.73
C THR A 159 11.20 15.04 11.16
N ASP A 160 12.48 15.15 10.77
CA ASP A 160 13.05 16.36 10.18
C ASP A 160 14.17 16.03 9.18
N LEU A 161 14.30 16.88 8.16
CA LEU A 161 15.37 16.88 7.17
C LEU A 161 15.86 18.31 6.97
N THR A 162 17.09 18.58 7.38
CA THR A 162 17.71 19.90 7.27
C THR A 162 19.04 19.81 6.52
N TRP A 163 19.27 20.69 5.55
CA TRP A 163 20.57 20.81 4.89
C TRP A 163 21.52 21.65 5.75
N ASP A 164 22.73 21.14 5.99
CA ASP A 164 23.83 21.87 6.63
C ASP A 164 24.81 22.38 5.56
N ASP A 165 24.85 23.70 5.36
CA ASP A 165 25.72 24.34 4.37
C ASP A 165 27.22 24.24 4.69
N THR A 166 27.57 24.09 5.98
CA THR A 166 28.97 24.00 6.42
C THR A 166 29.52 22.60 6.16
N GLU A 167 28.77 21.58 6.60
CA GLU A 167 29.16 20.18 6.43
C GLU A 167 28.83 19.65 5.02
N ARG A 168 27.97 20.36 4.28
CA ARG A 168 27.41 19.94 2.98
C ARG A 168 26.79 18.55 3.06
N ARG A 169 25.92 18.38 4.06
CA ARG A 169 25.20 17.14 4.36
C ARG A 169 23.77 17.45 4.71
N TRP A 170 22.90 16.49 4.39
CA TRP A 170 21.59 16.41 5.00
C TRP A 170 21.74 15.87 6.42
N VAL A 171 21.12 16.55 7.38
CA VAL A 171 20.91 16.10 8.75
C VAL A 171 19.50 15.50 8.83
N ILE A 172 19.42 14.26 9.29
CA ILE A 172 18.20 13.46 9.35
C ILE A 172 17.88 13.18 10.80
N SER A 173 16.75 13.71 11.29
CA SER A 173 16.25 13.42 12.64
C SER A 173 15.07 12.45 12.61
N THR A 174 14.97 11.63 13.64
CA THR A 174 13.93 10.59 13.75
C THR A 174 13.23 10.63 15.10
N ASN A 175 12.10 9.90 15.19
CA ASN A 175 11.39 9.66 16.45
C ASN A 175 12.15 8.77 17.45
N ARG A 176 13.36 8.30 17.11
CA ARG A 176 14.24 7.49 17.96
C ARG A 176 15.42 8.31 18.52
N GLY A 177 15.41 9.63 18.33
CA GLY A 177 16.47 10.53 18.77
C GLY A 177 17.71 10.53 17.86
N ASP A 178 17.61 9.93 16.68
CA ASP A 178 18.72 9.92 15.72
C ASP A 178 19.00 11.34 15.20
N ARG A 179 20.26 11.57 14.85
CA ARG A 179 20.73 12.74 14.09
C ARG A 179 21.80 12.28 13.11
N MET A 180 21.37 11.50 12.12
CA MET A 180 22.22 10.91 11.09
C MET A 180 22.59 11.95 10.03
N ARG A 181 23.64 11.68 9.27
CA ARG A 181 24.07 12.51 8.13
C ARG A 181 24.01 11.73 6.83
N ALA A 182 23.65 12.40 5.74
CA ALA A 182 23.71 11.82 4.41
C ALA A 182 24.17 12.82 3.35
N ARG A 183 24.91 12.35 2.35
CA ARG A 183 25.26 13.19 1.19
C ARG A 183 24.06 13.36 0.26
N PHE A 184 23.32 12.29 0.04
CA PHE A 184 22.09 12.28 -0.76
C PHE A 184 20.92 11.73 0.05
N VAL A 185 19.73 12.27 -0.18
CA VAL A 185 18.48 11.79 0.42
C VAL A 185 17.50 11.49 -0.71
N VAL A 186 16.90 10.30 -0.68
CA VAL A 186 15.84 9.89 -1.61
C VAL A 186 14.53 9.71 -0.86
N MET A 187 13.51 10.45 -1.27
CA MET A 187 12.17 10.39 -0.68
C MET A 187 11.32 9.34 -1.41
N ALA A 188 11.06 8.21 -0.76
CA ALA A 188 10.22 7.11 -1.24
C ALA A 188 9.08 6.78 -0.25
N ASN A 189 8.54 7.81 0.41
CA ASN A 189 7.56 7.73 1.50
C ASN A 189 6.12 7.41 1.06
N GLY A 190 5.85 7.38 -0.25
CA GLY A 190 4.58 6.94 -0.82
C GLY A 190 3.39 7.90 -0.61
N PRO A 191 2.37 7.87 -1.49
CA PRO A 191 1.27 8.85 -1.47
C PRO A 191 0.18 8.55 -0.41
N LEU A 192 0.05 7.31 0.05
CA LEU A 192 -1.08 6.83 0.86
C LEU A 192 -0.63 6.17 2.19
N HIS A 193 0.29 6.82 2.91
CA HIS A 193 0.90 6.26 4.12
C HIS A 193 0.28 6.71 5.45
N ARG A 194 -0.54 7.78 5.43
CA ARG A 194 -1.27 8.28 6.61
C ARG A 194 -2.76 7.97 6.48
N PRO A 195 -3.34 7.09 7.32
CA PRO A 195 -4.76 6.84 7.28
C PRO A 195 -5.53 8.08 7.76
N LYS A 196 -6.73 8.27 7.21
CA LYS A 196 -7.60 9.42 7.50
C LYS A 196 -8.90 8.91 8.09
N LEU A 197 -9.32 9.49 9.21
CA LEU A 197 -10.64 9.21 9.75
C LEU A 197 -11.67 10.20 9.18
N PRO A 198 -12.90 9.75 8.92
CA PRO A 198 -13.97 10.68 8.59
C PRO A 198 -14.27 11.54 9.82
N GLY A 199 -14.39 12.86 9.63
CA GLY A 199 -14.77 13.80 10.70
C GLY A 199 -16.23 13.70 11.09
N ILE A 200 -16.66 12.51 11.54
CA ILE A 200 -18.03 12.24 11.99
C ILE A 200 -18.15 12.76 13.42
N PRO A 201 -19.02 13.76 13.70
CA PRO A 201 -19.19 14.27 15.06
C PRO A 201 -19.63 13.15 16.02
N GLY A 202 -18.95 13.03 17.16
CA GLY A 202 -19.26 12.02 18.18
C GLY A 202 -18.66 10.63 17.92
N VAL A 203 -17.90 10.44 16.84
CA VAL A 203 -17.22 9.14 16.56
C VAL A 203 -16.28 8.73 17.70
N GLU A 204 -15.74 9.70 18.43
CA GLU A 204 -14.92 9.51 19.60
C GLU A 204 -15.63 8.94 20.83
N THR A 205 -16.96 9.06 20.87
CA THR A 205 -17.77 8.56 21.99
C THR A 205 -18.27 7.14 21.75
N PHE A 206 -17.91 6.53 20.61
CA PHE A 206 -18.27 5.15 20.31
C PHE A 206 -17.63 4.21 21.32
N ALA A 207 -18.46 3.52 22.10
CA ALA A 207 -18.03 2.63 23.17
C ALA A 207 -17.63 1.21 22.68
N GLY A 208 -17.89 0.89 21.41
CA GLY A 208 -17.50 -0.39 20.83
C GLY A 208 -16.04 -0.40 20.37
N HIS A 209 -15.54 -1.59 20.04
CA HIS A 209 -14.20 -1.74 19.47
C HIS A 209 -14.14 -1.16 18.05
N SER A 210 -13.10 -0.39 17.74
CA SER A 210 -12.91 0.23 16.43
C SER A 210 -11.43 0.24 16.05
N PHE A 211 -11.16 0.05 14.76
CA PHE A 211 -9.82 0.17 14.17
C PHE A 211 -9.91 0.52 12.69
N HIS A 212 -8.79 0.99 12.11
CA HIS A 212 -8.70 1.29 10.68
C HIS A 212 -8.19 0.06 9.90
N THR A 213 -8.67 -0.17 8.68
CA THR A 213 -8.31 -1.35 7.87
C THR A 213 -6.81 -1.46 7.55
N SER A 214 -6.09 -0.34 7.54
CA SER A 214 -4.63 -0.28 7.40
C SER A 214 -3.85 -0.65 8.68
N ARG A 215 -4.54 -0.95 9.77
CA ARG A 215 -4.04 -1.41 11.08
C ARG A 215 -4.99 -2.48 11.61
N TRP A 216 -5.13 -3.55 10.83
CA TRP A 216 -6.09 -4.60 11.14
C TRP A 216 -5.74 -5.29 12.47
N ASP A 217 -6.73 -5.38 13.37
CA ASP A 217 -6.59 -5.96 14.70
C ASP A 217 -7.07 -7.42 14.70
N TYR A 218 -6.14 -8.33 14.46
CA TYR A 218 -6.42 -9.78 14.48
C TYR A 218 -6.59 -10.34 15.90
N ASP A 219 -6.10 -9.66 16.93
CA ASP A 219 -6.33 -10.08 18.32
C ASP A 219 -7.82 -9.96 18.66
N TYR A 220 -8.48 -8.92 18.14
CA TYR A 220 -9.93 -8.75 18.27
C TYR A 220 -10.72 -9.60 17.28
N THR A 221 -10.38 -9.58 15.98
CA THR A 221 -11.21 -10.27 14.97
C THR A 221 -11.01 -11.78 14.94
N GLY A 222 -9.86 -12.27 15.41
CA GLY A 222 -9.35 -13.61 15.08
C GLY A 222 -9.01 -13.73 13.59
N GLY A 223 -8.46 -14.88 13.20
CA GLY A 223 -8.14 -15.20 11.82
C GLY A 223 -6.87 -14.53 11.30
N ASP A 224 -6.80 -14.37 9.98
CA ASP A 224 -5.68 -13.73 9.28
C ASP A 224 -6.14 -13.05 7.97
N SER A 225 -5.17 -12.63 7.14
CA SER A 225 -5.40 -11.96 5.84
C SER A 225 -6.23 -12.77 4.82
N THR A 226 -6.45 -14.06 5.07
CA THR A 226 -7.29 -14.93 4.25
C THR A 226 -8.72 -15.08 4.78
N GLY A 227 -9.00 -14.61 6.00
CA GLY A 227 -10.32 -14.72 6.65
C GLY A 227 -10.24 -15.44 7.99
N GLY A 228 -11.25 -16.26 8.30
CA GLY A 228 -11.30 -17.00 9.59
C GLY A 228 -11.56 -16.11 10.80
N LEU A 229 -12.30 -15.00 10.61
CA LEU A 229 -12.55 -13.94 11.61
C LEU A 229 -13.53 -14.38 12.71
N ASP A 230 -13.21 -15.47 13.40
CA ASP A 230 -14.09 -16.15 14.34
C ASP A 230 -14.52 -15.28 15.53
N GLY A 231 -13.72 -14.29 15.89
CA GLY A 231 -14.05 -13.30 16.93
C GLY A 231 -15.24 -12.41 16.59
N LEU A 232 -15.70 -12.42 15.34
CA LEU A 232 -16.83 -11.61 14.87
C LEU A 232 -18.17 -12.35 14.86
N ARG A 233 -18.21 -13.65 15.14
CA ARG A 233 -19.41 -14.52 14.95
C ARG A 233 -20.66 -14.05 15.70
N ASP A 234 -20.50 -13.42 16.86
CA ASP A 234 -21.59 -12.88 17.67
C ASP A 234 -21.72 -11.35 17.58
N LYS A 235 -20.92 -10.70 16.73
CA LYS A 235 -20.79 -9.24 16.65
C LYS A 235 -21.62 -8.66 15.50
N VAL A 236 -22.21 -7.50 15.79
CA VAL A 236 -22.75 -6.59 14.77
C VAL A 236 -21.62 -5.67 14.35
N VAL A 237 -21.19 -5.77 13.10
CA VAL A 237 -20.01 -5.07 12.57
C VAL A 237 -20.44 -3.95 11.63
N GLY A 238 -19.82 -2.78 11.76
CA GLY A 238 -19.99 -1.66 10.85
C GLY A 238 -18.71 -1.36 10.08
N ILE A 239 -18.79 -1.16 8.77
CA ILE A 239 -17.68 -0.67 7.94
C ILE A 239 -18.05 0.64 7.26
N ILE A 240 -17.22 1.67 7.44
CA ILE A 240 -17.44 3.00 6.87
C ILE A 240 -16.56 3.18 5.64
N GLY A 241 -17.21 3.40 4.50
CA GLY A 241 -16.53 3.57 3.21
C GLY A 241 -16.69 2.35 2.30
N THR A 242 -16.62 2.62 1.01
CA THR A 242 -16.94 1.66 -0.08
C THR A 242 -15.89 1.69 -1.19
N GLY A 243 -14.66 2.15 -0.88
CA GLY A 243 -13.52 2.09 -1.79
C GLY A 243 -12.96 0.67 -1.94
N ALA A 244 -11.85 0.54 -2.69
CA ALA A 244 -11.24 -0.77 -3.00
C ALA A 244 -11.01 -1.67 -1.77
N THR A 245 -10.52 -1.10 -0.67
CA THR A 245 -10.35 -1.84 0.59
C THR A 245 -11.66 -2.46 1.11
N ALA A 246 -12.76 -1.71 1.07
CA ALA A 246 -14.04 -2.24 1.51
C ALA A 246 -14.56 -3.31 0.55
N VAL A 247 -14.40 -3.14 -0.76
CA VAL A 247 -14.78 -4.14 -1.78
C VAL A 247 -14.08 -5.48 -1.52
N GLN A 248 -12.81 -5.45 -1.15
CA GLN A 248 -12.04 -6.67 -0.84
C GLN A 248 -12.39 -7.25 0.54
N CYS A 249 -12.63 -6.40 1.55
CA CYS A 249 -12.82 -6.84 2.93
C CYS A 249 -14.26 -7.27 3.27
N VAL A 250 -15.27 -6.63 2.67
CA VAL A 250 -16.69 -6.87 2.94
C VAL A 250 -17.11 -8.35 2.77
N PRO A 251 -16.67 -9.09 1.74
CA PRO A 251 -16.99 -10.52 1.62
C PRO A 251 -16.52 -11.35 2.83
N HIS A 252 -15.32 -11.08 3.35
CA HIS A 252 -14.79 -11.79 4.52
C HIS A 252 -15.53 -11.40 5.81
N LEU A 253 -15.84 -10.11 5.98
CA LEU A 253 -16.65 -9.63 7.10
C LEU A 253 -18.07 -10.22 7.07
N GLY A 254 -18.70 -10.23 5.90
CA GLY A 254 -20.06 -10.74 5.73
C GLY A 254 -20.18 -12.25 5.95
N ALA A 255 -19.12 -13.00 5.67
CA ALA A 255 -19.05 -14.44 5.95
C ALA A 255 -18.87 -14.77 7.45
N ALA A 256 -18.35 -13.83 8.24
CA ALA A 256 -17.94 -14.08 9.63
C ALA A 256 -18.83 -13.41 10.67
N ALA A 257 -19.31 -12.17 10.42
CA ALA A 257 -20.07 -11.39 11.39
C ALA A 257 -21.51 -11.89 11.57
N LYS A 258 -22.11 -11.64 12.74
CA LYS A 258 -23.55 -11.89 12.97
C LYS A 258 -24.40 -11.03 12.03
N GLU A 259 -24.07 -9.74 11.95
CA GLU A 259 -24.69 -8.74 11.09
C GLU A 259 -23.59 -7.80 10.58
N LEU A 260 -23.66 -7.41 9.30
CA LEU A 260 -22.72 -6.45 8.71
C LEU A 260 -23.48 -5.24 8.15
N HIS A 261 -23.12 -4.05 8.62
CA HIS A 261 -23.60 -2.77 8.10
C HIS A 261 -22.51 -2.08 7.28
N VAL A 262 -22.81 -1.81 6.00
CA VAL A 262 -21.91 -1.08 5.10
C VAL A 262 -22.42 0.35 4.95
N PHE A 263 -21.67 1.32 5.47
CA PHE A 263 -22.02 2.73 5.41
C PHE A 263 -21.41 3.39 4.17
N GLN A 264 -22.26 3.59 3.15
CA GLN A 264 -21.87 4.11 1.84
C GLN A 264 -22.19 5.59 1.69
N ARG A 265 -21.18 6.38 1.27
CA ARG A 265 -21.39 7.75 0.77
C ARG A 265 -21.40 7.82 -0.75
N THR A 266 -20.49 7.11 -1.42
CA THR A 266 -20.41 7.04 -2.89
C THR A 266 -20.15 5.58 -3.26
N PRO A 267 -20.99 4.94 -4.10
CA PRO A 267 -20.72 3.59 -4.57
C PRO A 267 -19.46 3.56 -5.45
N SER A 268 -18.64 2.53 -5.29
CA SER A 268 -17.60 2.22 -6.27
C SER A 268 -18.21 1.57 -7.50
N SER A 269 -17.62 1.81 -8.67
CA SER A 269 -17.88 0.97 -9.84
C SER A 269 -17.16 -0.35 -9.63
N ILE A 270 -17.88 -1.46 -9.72
CA ILE A 270 -17.36 -2.80 -9.50
C ILE A 270 -17.41 -3.55 -10.81
N ASP A 271 -16.28 -4.13 -11.20
CA ASP A 271 -16.16 -4.96 -12.39
C ASP A 271 -15.66 -6.36 -12.05
N VAL A 272 -15.69 -7.25 -13.04
CA VAL A 272 -15.21 -8.61 -12.95
C VAL A 272 -13.69 -8.61 -12.74
N ARG A 273 -13.24 -9.28 -11.69
CA ARG A 273 -11.81 -9.40 -11.41
C ARG A 273 -11.11 -10.40 -12.35
N ASP A 274 -11.78 -11.49 -12.72
CA ASP A 274 -11.22 -12.63 -13.47
C ASP A 274 -9.87 -13.12 -12.89
N ASP A 275 -9.82 -13.28 -11.56
CA ASP A 275 -8.62 -13.79 -10.88
C ASP A 275 -8.42 -15.28 -11.18
N ARG A 276 -7.17 -15.66 -11.48
CA ARG A 276 -6.80 -17.02 -11.90
C ARG A 276 -5.37 -17.36 -11.49
N PRO A 277 -5.05 -18.65 -11.24
CA PRO A 277 -3.68 -19.09 -11.10
C PRO A 277 -2.83 -18.76 -12.32
N THR A 278 -1.53 -18.55 -12.10
CA THR A 278 -0.55 -18.45 -13.18
C THR A 278 -0.50 -19.76 -13.95
N ASP A 279 -0.53 -19.68 -15.27
CA ASP A 279 -0.43 -20.85 -16.14
C ASP A 279 1.02 -21.33 -16.23
N PRO A 280 1.34 -22.56 -15.77
CA PRO A 280 2.70 -23.10 -15.83
C PRO A 280 3.24 -23.23 -17.26
N ALA A 281 2.37 -23.43 -18.26
CA ALA A 281 2.79 -23.52 -19.66
C ALA A 281 3.22 -22.17 -20.22
N TRP A 282 2.59 -21.08 -19.77
CA TRP A 282 3.01 -19.71 -20.07
C TRP A 282 4.31 -19.36 -19.35
N GLU A 283 4.40 -19.69 -18.05
CA GLU A 283 5.61 -19.45 -17.24
C GLU A 283 6.85 -20.11 -17.87
N ALA A 284 6.72 -21.36 -18.34
CA ALA A 284 7.82 -22.09 -18.97
C ALA A 284 8.31 -21.48 -20.30
N GLN A 285 7.55 -20.55 -20.90
CA GLN A 285 7.89 -19.89 -22.16
C GLN A 285 8.49 -18.50 -21.98
N LEU A 286 8.55 -17.97 -20.75
CA LEU A 286 9.08 -16.64 -20.47
C LEU A 286 10.53 -16.50 -20.94
N GLN A 287 10.80 -15.39 -21.62
CA GLN A 287 12.13 -15.03 -22.14
C GLN A 287 12.64 -13.77 -21.44
N PRO A 288 13.96 -13.54 -21.36
CA PRO A 288 14.49 -12.30 -20.78
C PRO A 288 13.85 -11.04 -21.37
N GLY A 289 13.49 -10.10 -20.51
CA GLY A 289 12.75 -8.87 -20.84
C GLY A 289 11.22 -9.04 -20.89
N TRP A 290 10.68 -10.21 -20.53
CA TRP A 290 9.24 -10.46 -20.56
C TRP A 290 8.47 -9.48 -19.68
N GLN A 291 9.01 -9.12 -18.51
CA GLN A 291 8.31 -8.27 -17.57
C GLN A 291 8.21 -6.85 -18.14
N LYS A 292 9.33 -6.33 -18.66
CA LYS A 292 9.36 -5.00 -19.26
C LYS A 292 8.41 -4.90 -20.46
N ARG A 293 8.41 -5.90 -21.34
CA ARG A 293 7.47 -5.96 -22.48
C ARG A 293 6.02 -5.92 -21.99
N ARG A 294 5.69 -6.68 -20.96
CA ARG A 294 4.32 -6.76 -20.42
C ARG A 294 3.90 -5.45 -19.75
N MET A 295 4.79 -4.82 -18.99
CA MET A 295 4.56 -3.49 -18.42
C MET A 295 4.35 -2.42 -19.50
N ASP A 296 5.14 -2.44 -20.57
CA ASP A 296 5.01 -1.47 -21.66
C ASP A 296 3.71 -1.65 -22.43
N ASN A 297 3.33 -2.88 -22.74
CA ASN A 297 2.05 -3.19 -23.38
C ASN A 297 0.86 -2.72 -22.52
N PHE A 298 0.87 -3.03 -21.22
CA PHE A 298 -0.15 -2.57 -20.29
C PHE A 298 -0.23 -1.03 -20.25
N ASN A 299 0.92 -0.36 -20.07
CA ASN A 299 0.99 1.10 -20.00
C ASN A 299 0.50 1.78 -21.28
N ASN A 300 0.78 1.19 -22.45
CA ASN A 300 0.30 1.70 -23.72
C ASN A 300 -1.24 1.64 -23.79
N LEU A 301 -1.83 0.49 -23.46
CA LEU A 301 -3.28 0.30 -23.45
C LEU A 301 -4.00 1.28 -22.51
N VAL A 302 -3.57 1.39 -21.25
CA VAL A 302 -4.20 2.30 -20.27
C VAL A 302 -3.95 3.77 -20.57
N SER A 303 -2.97 4.09 -21.43
CA SER A 303 -2.70 5.44 -21.93
C SER A 303 -3.41 5.75 -23.26
N GLY A 304 -4.22 4.83 -23.79
CA GLY A 304 -4.90 4.98 -25.07
C GLY A 304 -3.98 4.89 -26.30
N ILE A 305 -2.79 4.32 -26.14
CA ILE A 305 -1.87 4.02 -27.24
C ILE A 305 -2.28 2.67 -27.85
N PRO A 306 -2.51 2.58 -29.17
CA PRO A 306 -2.91 1.32 -29.80
C PRO A 306 -1.83 0.24 -29.68
N GLU A 307 -2.25 -0.96 -29.29
CA GLU A 307 -1.44 -2.17 -29.27
C GLU A 307 -2.10 -3.24 -30.13
N SER A 308 -1.31 -4.05 -30.82
CA SER A 308 -1.84 -5.14 -31.67
C SER A 308 -2.33 -6.35 -30.87
N GLU A 309 -1.88 -6.47 -29.63
CA GLU A 309 -2.16 -7.56 -28.71
C GLU A 309 -2.37 -6.97 -27.33
N ASP A 310 -3.40 -7.41 -26.61
CA ASP A 310 -3.57 -7.10 -25.19
C ASP A 310 -3.05 -8.27 -24.38
N LEU A 311 -1.89 -8.09 -23.74
CA LEU A 311 -1.25 -9.16 -22.98
C LEU A 311 -1.93 -9.41 -21.62
N VAL A 312 -2.58 -8.40 -21.05
CA VAL A 312 -3.10 -8.41 -19.68
C VAL A 312 -4.56 -8.85 -19.65
N HIS A 313 -5.34 -8.46 -20.65
CA HIS A 313 -6.78 -8.71 -20.72
C HIS A 313 -7.48 -8.25 -19.42
N ASP A 314 -7.24 -7.00 -19.02
CA ASP A 314 -7.90 -6.34 -17.89
C ASP A 314 -8.84 -5.23 -18.37
N GLY A 315 -9.92 -5.66 -19.02
CA GLY A 315 -11.02 -4.81 -19.50
C GLY A 315 -12.20 -5.63 -20.00
#